data_AF-A0AAV3ZB86-F1
#
_entry.id   AF-A0AAV3ZB86-F1
#
_cell.length_a   1.000
_cell.length_b   1.000
_cell.length_c   1.000
_cell.angle_alpha   90.00
_cell.angle_beta   90.00
_cell.angle_gamma   90.00
#
_symmetry.space_group_name_H-M   'P 1'
#
loop_
_entity.id
_entity.type
_entity.pdbx_description
1 polymer ?
#
loop_
_entity_poly.entity_id
_entity_poly.type
_entity_poly.pdbx_seq_one_letter_code
_entity_poly.pdbx_strand_id
1 'polypeptide(L)'
;MSAFMSVQSIGKKRLTRLKQSKNHPTPPLDQRGLHGKQPCTPEDWKIKIRQHIRSFPTITSHYSRQINPNKRYLHPNLNIKRMWLLYLGQNEPEEKNKYCTG
;
A
#
# COMPACT_ATOMS: atom_id res chain seq x y z
N MET A 1 18.55 -7.40 -36.85
CA MET A 1 17.33 -7.97 -36.22
C MET A 1 16.12 -7.02 -36.24
N SER A 2 16.29 -5.72 -36.53
CA SER A 2 15.18 -4.74 -36.59
C SER A 2 14.18 -4.97 -37.73
N ALA A 3 14.68 -5.20 -38.96
CA ALA A 3 13.84 -5.41 -40.14
C ALA A 3 12.86 -6.58 -40.00
N PHE A 4 13.34 -7.74 -39.51
CA PHE A 4 12.50 -8.91 -39.25
C PHE A 4 11.36 -8.63 -38.25
N MET A 5 11.68 -7.96 -37.12
CA MET A 5 10.68 -7.59 -36.12
C MET A 5 9.64 -6.61 -36.67
N SER A 6 10.07 -5.69 -37.53
CA SER A 6 9.17 -4.72 -38.19
C SER A 6 8.25 -5.40 -39.19
N VAL A 7 8.77 -6.26 -40.07
CA VAL A 7 7.99 -6.98 -41.09
C VAL A 7 6.95 -7.89 -40.43
N GLN A 8 7.32 -8.58 -39.36
CA GLN A 8 6.43 -9.51 -38.67
C GLN A 8 5.60 -8.86 -37.55
N SER A 9 5.79 -7.56 -37.30
CA SER A 9 5.16 -6.84 -36.19
C SER A 9 5.35 -7.53 -34.82
N ILE A 10 6.51 -8.15 -34.62
CA ILE A 10 6.84 -8.88 -33.38
C ILE A 10 7.64 -7.97 -32.45
N GLY A 11 7.08 -7.70 -31.27
CA GLY A 11 7.78 -6.95 -30.23
C GLY A 11 9.02 -7.68 -29.70
N LYS A 12 10.09 -6.93 -29.43
CA LYS A 12 11.38 -7.44 -28.92
C LYS A 12 11.23 -8.40 -27.73
N LYS A 13 10.31 -8.13 -26.81
CA LYS A 13 10.03 -8.96 -25.61
C LYS A 13 9.55 -10.38 -25.95
N ARG A 14 8.75 -10.55 -27.03
CA ARG A 14 8.29 -11.88 -27.47
C ARG A 14 9.47 -12.68 -28.03
N LEU A 15 10.29 -12.03 -28.85
CA LEU A 15 11.48 -12.65 -29.43
C LEU A 15 12.49 -13.07 -28.34
N THR A 16 12.72 -12.24 -27.33
CA THR A 16 13.62 -12.59 -26.21
C THR A 16 13.09 -13.76 -25.38
N ARG A 17 11.78 -13.82 -25.12
CA ARG A 17 11.16 -14.94 -24.39
C ARG A 17 11.30 -16.26 -25.16
N LEU A 18 11.05 -16.23 -26.48
CA LEU A 18 11.22 -17.40 -27.35
C LEU A 18 12.68 -17.90 -27.40
N LYS A 19 13.65 -16.98 -27.43
CA LYS A 19 15.08 -17.36 -27.36
C LYS A 19 15.43 -18.04 -26.03
N GLN A 20 14.86 -17.56 -24.92
CA GLN A 20 15.10 -18.15 -23.59
C GLN A 20 14.47 -19.54 -23.44
N SER A 21 13.39 -19.83 -24.16
CA SER A 21 12.74 -21.14 -24.15
C SER A 21 13.26 -22.10 -25.23
N LYS A 22 14.37 -21.79 -25.93
CA LYS A 22 14.88 -22.62 -27.04
C LYS A 22 15.16 -24.08 -26.63
N ASN A 23 15.55 -24.29 -25.38
CA ASN A 23 15.91 -25.61 -24.85
C ASN A 23 14.76 -26.28 -24.06
N HIS A 24 13.59 -25.66 -24.02
CA HIS A 24 12.42 -26.19 -23.33
C HIS A 24 11.26 -26.36 -24.31
N PRO A 25 10.47 -27.44 -24.19
CA PRO A 25 9.32 -27.65 -25.07
C PRO A 25 8.23 -26.59 -24.89
N THR A 26 8.25 -25.85 -23.78
CA THR A 26 7.30 -24.78 -23.47
C THR A 26 8.00 -23.52 -22.94
N PRO A 27 7.45 -22.33 -23.17
CA PRO A 27 7.97 -21.09 -22.60
C PRO A 27 7.84 -21.07 -21.07
N PRO A 28 8.70 -20.33 -20.34
CA PRO A 28 8.60 -20.22 -18.90
C PRO A 28 7.23 -19.65 -18.50
N LEU A 29 6.65 -20.22 -17.43
CA LEU A 29 5.37 -19.79 -16.85
C LEU A 29 5.42 -18.31 -16.47
N ASP A 30 4.32 -17.61 -16.74
CA ASP A 30 4.18 -16.21 -16.36
C ASP A 30 4.10 -16.08 -14.84
N GLN A 31 5.10 -15.43 -14.23
CA GLN A 31 5.18 -15.24 -12.78
C GLN A 31 4.54 -13.93 -12.30
N ARG A 32 3.85 -13.20 -13.19
CA ARG A 32 3.09 -12.00 -12.81
C ARG A 32 1.96 -12.39 -11.85
N GLY A 33 1.75 -11.57 -10.82
CA GLY A 33 0.76 -11.86 -9.78
C GLY A 33 1.17 -12.96 -8.78
N LEU A 34 2.28 -13.70 -9.03
CA LEU A 34 2.86 -14.65 -8.07
C LEU A 34 3.83 -13.94 -7.13
N HIS A 35 3.38 -12.86 -6.49
CA HIS A 35 4.10 -12.31 -5.35
C HIS A 35 3.85 -13.27 -4.19
N GLY A 36 4.92 -13.83 -3.61
CA GLY A 36 4.80 -14.63 -2.40
C GLY A 36 4.12 -13.85 -1.28
N LYS A 37 3.61 -14.54 -0.25
CA LYS A 37 3.08 -13.88 0.95
C LYS A 37 4.16 -12.95 1.50
N GLN A 38 3.96 -11.65 1.34
CA GLN A 38 4.81 -10.66 2.00
C GLN A 38 4.64 -10.79 3.52
N PRO A 39 5.68 -10.48 4.30
CA PRO A 39 5.58 -10.51 5.75
C PRO A 39 4.38 -9.65 6.18
N CYS A 40 3.40 -10.31 6.81
CA CYS A 40 2.26 -9.62 7.38
C CYS A 40 2.74 -8.84 8.60
N THR A 41 2.22 -7.63 8.79
CA THR A 41 2.44 -6.87 10.02
C THR A 41 2.10 -7.76 11.23
N PRO A 42 2.98 -7.86 12.26
CA PRO A 42 2.69 -8.67 13.44
C PRO A 42 1.42 -8.18 14.14
N GLU A 43 0.68 -9.09 14.79
CA GLU A 43 -0.63 -8.75 15.35
C GLU A 43 -0.54 -7.69 16.47
N ASP A 44 0.53 -7.71 17.26
CA ASP A 44 0.77 -6.72 18.33
C ASP A 44 0.81 -5.29 17.78
N TRP A 45 1.47 -5.09 16.64
CA TRP A 45 1.52 -3.80 15.96
C TRP A 45 0.13 -3.40 15.46
N LYS A 46 -0.66 -4.34 14.92
CA LYS A 46 -2.04 -4.04 14.51
C LYS A 46 -2.91 -3.65 15.69
N ILE A 47 -2.75 -4.28 16.85
CA ILE A 47 -3.47 -3.92 18.07
C ILE A 47 -3.12 -2.49 18.49
N LYS A 48 -1.83 -2.15 18.57
CA LYS A 48 -1.38 -0.78 18.89
C LYS A 48 -1.97 0.26 17.93
N ILE A 49 -1.93 -0.01 16.62
CA ILE A 49 -2.52 0.88 15.60
C ILE A 49 -4.03 1.06 15.81
N ARG A 50 -4.77 -0.04 16.03
CA ARG A 50 -6.22 0.02 16.25
C ARG A 50 -6.58 0.78 17.54
N GLN A 51 -5.83 0.55 18.61
CA GLN A 51 -6.00 1.26 19.88
C GLN A 51 -5.76 2.76 19.70
N HIS A 52 -4.68 3.14 19.01
CA HIS A 52 -4.38 4.54 18.72
C HIS A 52 -5.51 5.20 17.91
N ILE A 53 -5.97 4.56 16.84
CA ILE A 53 -7.08 5.09 16.01
C ILE A 53 -8.36 5.26 16.83
N ARG A 54 -8.66 4.33 17.75
CA ARG A 54 -9.85 4.38 18.61
C ARG A 54 -9.74 5.42 19.73
N SER A 55 -8.55 5.93 20.04
CA SER A 55 -8.37 6.97 21.05
C SER A 55 -8.89 8.34 20.61
N PHE A 56 -9.04 8.57 19.30
CA PHE A 56 -9.51 9.85 18.76
C PHE A 56 -11.02 10.02 18.89
N PRO A 57 -11.49 11.22 19.29
CA PRO A 57 -12.91 11.52 19.26
C PRO A 57 -13.44 11.47 17.82
N THR A 58 -14.65 10.98 17.66
CA THR A 58 -15.32 10.88 16.36
C THR A 58 -16.59 11.71 16.33
N ILE A 59 -16.93 12.23 15.16
CA ILE A 59 -18.09 13.07 14.91
C ILE A 59 -19.03 12.42 13.90
N THR A 60 -20.32 12.72 14.00
CA THR A 60 -21.30 12.34 12.98
C THR A 60 -21.36 13.42 11.90
N SER A 61 -21.56 13.05 10.64
CA SER A 61 -21.69 14.03 9.56
C SER A 61 -22.98 14.83 9.70
N HIS A 62 -22.91 16.16 9.72
CA HIS A 62 -24.09 17.04 9.80
C HIS A 62 -25.18 16.63 8.80
N TYR A 63 -24.79 16.37 7.56
CA TYR A 63 -25.69 16.09 6.45
C TYR A 63 -26.28 14.67 6.45
N SER A 64 -25.64 13.71 7.10
CA SER A 64 -26.05 12.30 7.01
C SER A 64 -26.35 11.67 8.37
N ARG A 65 -26.52 12.47 9.43
CA ARG A 65 -26.86 12.00 10.78
C ARG A 65 -28.15 11.17 10.80
N GLN A 66 -29.16 11.59 10.04
CA GLN A 66 -30.45 10.89 9.95
C GLN A 66 -30.37 9.62 9.09
N ILE A 67 -29.56 9.63 8.02
CA ILE A 67 -29.46 8.51 7.05
C ILE A 67 -28.50 7.43 7.54
N ASN A 68 -27.38 7.83 8.16
CA ASN A 68 -26.29 6.95 8.57
C ASN A 68 -25.84 7.27 10.02
N PRO A 69 -26.69 7.07 11.04
CA PRO A 69 -26.40 7.45 12.42
C PRO A 69 -25.18 6.73 13.02
N ASN A 70 -24.87 5.53 12.51
CA ASN A 70 -23.76 4.71 12.97
C ASN A 70 -22.41 5.09 12.30
N LYS A 71 -22.42 5.89 11.24
CA LYS A 71 -21.19 6.27 10.53
C LYS A 71 -20.51 7.44 11.24
N ARG A 72 -19.30 7.19 11.73
CA ARG A 72 -18.47 8.13 12.47
C ARG A 72 -17.27 8.57 11.63
N TYR A 73 -16.88 9.83 11.78
CA TYR A 73 -15.79 10.46 11.04
C TYR A 73 -14.77 11.05 12.01
N LEU A 74 -13.53 11.13 11.59
CA LEU A 74 -12.51 11.89 12.31
C LEU A 74 -12.72 13.39 12.08
N HIS A 75 -12.18 14.21 12.99
CA HIS A 75 -12.21 15.66 12.85
C HIS A 75 -11.43 16.09 11.58
N PRO A 76 -11.90 17.07 10.78
CA PRO A 76 -11.26 17.45 9.52
C PRO A 76 -9.80 17.91 9.66
N ASN A 77 -9.44 18.47 10.83
CA ASN A 77 -8.06 18.87 11.12
C ASN A 77 -7.13 17.71 11.46
N LEU A 78 -7.65 16.48 11.58
CA LEU A 78 -6.90 15.28 11.91
C LEU A 78 -6.58 14.51 10.62
N ASN A 79 -5.35 14.65 10.15
CA ASN A 79 -4.83 13.88 9.01
C ASN A 79 -3.88 12.78 9.51
N ILE A 80 -3.53 11.84 8.62
CA ILE A 80 -2.67 10.70 8.94
C ILE A 80 -1.33 11.16 9.55
N LYS A 81 -0.71 12.22 8.99
CA LYS A 81 0.54 12.77 9.52
C LYS A 81 0.40 13.26 10.96
N ARG A 82 -0.67 14.00 11.27
CA ARG A 82 -0.97 14.47 12.63
C ARG A 82 -1.24 13.32 13.58
N MET A 83 -2.03 12.32 13.16
CA MET A 83 -2.29 11.13 13.98
C MET A 83 -0.99 10.40 14.31
N TRP A 84 -0.08 10.26 13.35
CA TRP A 84 1.24 9.66 13.55
C TRP A 84 2.11 10.47 14.53
N LEU A 85 2.20 11.79 14.35
CA LEU A 85 2.95 12.65 15.28
C LEU A 85 2.40 12.63 16.70
N LEU A 86 1.08 12.50 16.84
CA LEU A 86 0.43 12.32 18.15
C LEU A 86 0.75 10.95 18.76
N TYR A 87 0.78 9.88 17.95
CA TYR A 87 1.22 8.55 18.39
C TYR A 87 2.66 8.61 18.93
N LEU A 88 3.59 9.15 18.14
CA LEU A 88 4.99 9.28 18.53
C LEU A 88 5.13 10.11 19.81
N GLY A 89 4.40 11.23 19.92
CA GLY A 89 4.46 12.05 21.13
C GLY A 89 4.03 11.33 22.41
N GLN A 90 3.15 10.35 22.32
CA GLN A 90 2.65 9.58 23.46
C GLN A 90 3.52 8.35 23.77
N ASN A 91 4.11 7.72 22.75
CA ASN A 91 4.72 6.40 22.88
C ASN A 91 6.23 6.39 22.60
N GLU A 92 6.72 7.26 21.72
CA GLU A 92 8.09 7.27 21.20
C GLU A 92 8.56 8.74 20.96
N PRO A 93 8.70 9.55 22.02
CA PRO A 93 8.96 10.99 21.89
C PRO A 93 10.31 11.31 21.22
N GLU A 94 11.30 10.42 21.35
CA GLU A 94 12.60 10.55 20.70
C GLU A 94 12.49 10.49 19.16
N GLU A 95 11.66 9.59 18.63
CA GLU A 95 11.38 9.47 17.20
C GLU A 95 10.66 10.71 16.66
N LYS A 96 9.79 11.33 17.47
CA LYS A 96 9.05 12.54 17.08
C LYS A 96 9.98 13.70 16.73
N ASN A 97 11.08 13.85 17.46
CA ASN A 97 12.02 14.97 17.29
C ASN A 97 12.61 15.02 15.87
N LYS A 98 12.76 13.87 15.20
CA LYS A 98 13.25 13.78 13.81
C LYS A 98 12.34 14.47 12.79
N TYR A 99 11.06 14.64 13.11
CA TYR A 99 10.05 15.23 12.22
C TYR A 99 9.67 16.66 12.61
N CYS A 100 10.17 17.15 13.74
CA CYS A 100 9.88 18.48 14.29
C CYS A 100 11.03 19.49 14.10
N THR A 101 12.21 19.07 13.64
CA THR A 101 13.26 19.98 13.15
C THR A 101 12.89 20.50 11.77
N GLY A 102 12.35 21.73 11.74
CA GLY A 102 12.30 22.59 10.56
C GLY A 102 13.51 23.50 10.53
#